data_AF-A0A0Q6W1C9-F1
#
_entry.id   AF-A0A0Q6W1C9-F1
#
_cell.length_a   1.000
_cell.length_b   1.000
_cell.length_c   1.000
_cell.angle_alpha   90.00
_cell.angle_beta   90.00
_cell.angle_gamma   90.00
#
_symmetry.space_group_name_H-M   'P 1'
#
loop_
_entity.id
_entity.type
_entity.pdbx_description
1 polymer ?
#
loop_
_entity_poly.entity_id
_entity_poly.type
_entity_poly.pdbx_seq_one_letter_code
_entity_poly.pdbx_strand_id
1 'polypeptide(L)'
;MLALAAAQAVADCPGKDDVWADQCFEPAGDGERLKKAYLKKVKFDKSGHAVLTREPMELAAIDRLGVIKVPGIYFAGDFDYQDAEAGIGRFGVQRCGYFNVKTYQIVIPATYDQCQPFHAGQAVVCNDCIRYCTQPECQDSVLAGERILALDANNRELRPAWRRSVEDICKQQGVLEERRINRSSLYVRCKPDPADPFRKLQ
;
A
#
# COMPACT_ATOMS: atom_id res chain seq x y z
N MET A 1 1.89 36.28 36.13
CA MET A 1 1.87 35.38 34.96
C MET A 1 2.11 33.97 35.47
N LEU A 2 1.05 33.18 35.68
CA LEU A 2 1.18 31.75 35.99
C LEU A 2 1.20 30.98 34.67
N ALA A 3 2.32 30.34 34.37
CA ALA A 3 2.41 29.36 33.29
C ALA A 3 1.69 28.09 33.74
N LEU A 4 0.54 27.79 33.13
CA LEU A 4 -0.05 26.45 33.23
C LEU A 4 0.84 25.48 32.45
N ALA A 5 1.60 24.66 33.16
CA ALA A 5 2.17 23.45 32.60
C ALA A 5 1.02 22.48 32.31
N ALA A 6 0.66 22.34 31.04
CA ALA A 6 -0.25 21.27 30.62
C ALA A 6 0.44 19.94 30.88
N ALA A 7 -0.03 19.19 31.88
CA ALA A 7 0.34 17.80 32.07
C ALA A 7 -0.10 17.03 30.83
N GLN A 8 0.84 16.69 29.95
CA GLN A 8 0.58 15.72 28.89
C GLN A 8 0.21 14.41 29.57
N ALA A 9 -1.03 13.95 29.39
CA ALA A 9 -1.41 12.61 29.76
C ALA A 9 -0.36 11.66 29.18
N VAL A 10 0.22 10.80 30.02
CA VAL A 10 1.17 9.80 29.57
C VAL A 10 0.39 8.92 28.58
N ALA A 11 0.64 9.10 27.29
CA ALA A 11 -0.02 8.30 26.28
C ALA A 11 0.30 6.84 26.57
N ASP A 12 -0.74 6.03 26.72
CA ASP A 12 -0.56 4.59 26.80
C ASP A 12 -0.19 4.09 25.41
N CYS A 13 1.01 3.54 25.31
CA CYS A 13 1.63 3.06 24.08
C CYS A 13 2.04 1.59 24.30
N PRO A 14 1.52 0.62 23.55
CA PRO A 14 0.45 0.79 22.59
C PRO A 14 -0.84 1.24 23.27
N GLY A 15 -1.74 1.83 22.49
CA GLY A 15 -3.08 2.19 22.91
C GLY A 15 -4.00 0.95 22.92
N LYS A 16 -5.28 1.19 22.66
CA LYS A 16 -6.29 0.12 22.60
C LYS A 16 -5.97 -0.87 21.47
N ASP A 17 -6.26 -2.15 21.70
CA ASP A 17 -6.13 -3.24 20.71
C ASP A 17 -4.71 -3.38 20.12
N ASP A 18 -3.68 -3.07 20.92
CA ASP A 18 -2.26 -3.07 20.53
C ASP A 18 -1.91 -2.12 19.36
N VAL A 19 -2.75 -1.10 19.12
CA VAL A 19 -2.51 -0.07 18.10
C VAL A 19 -1.67 1.08 18.66
N TRP A 20 -0.62 1.45 17.93
CA TRP A 20 0.34 2.48 18.30
C TRP A 20 -0.06 3.85 17.74
N ALA A 21 -0.38 4.79 18.62
CA ALA A 21 -0.71 6.16 18.22
C ALA A 21 0.56 6.94 17.80
N ASP A 22 0.39 8.00 16.99
CA ASP A 22 1.52 8.79 16.47
C ASP A 22 2.37 9.43 17.58
N GLN A 23 1.77 9.81 18.71
CA GLN A 23 2.55 10.34 19.84
C GLN A 23 3.49 9.32 20.49
N CYS A 24 3.40 8.03 20.16
CA CYS A 24 4.34 7.00 20.59
C CYS A 24 5.68 7.08 19.82
N PHE A 25 5.70 7.78 18.69
CA PHE A 25 6.86 7.93 17.82
C PHE A 25 7.52 9.31 18.00
N GLU A 26 8.76 9.41 17.54
CA GLU A 26 9.55 10.64 17.51
C GLU A 26 10.41 10.70 16.23
N PRO A 27 10.78 11.90 15.76
CA PRO A 27 11.67 12.05 14.60
C PRO A 27 13.02 11.35 14.81
N ALA A 28 13.55 10.73 13.75
CA ALA A 28 14.85 10.05 13.75
C ALA A 28 15.49 10.10 12.35
N GLY A 29 16.45 11.01 12.15
CA GLY A 29 17.07 11.23 10.85
C GLY A 29 16.02 11.65 9.82
N ASP A 30 15.98 10.96 8.68
CA ASP A 30 15.02 11.19 7.59
C ASP A 30 13.66 10.49 7.81
N GLY A 31 13.43 9.91 8.98
CA GLY A 31 12.21 9.17 9.28
C GLY A 31 11.78 9.30 10.74
N GLU A 32 11.11 8.26 11.21
CA GLU A 32 10.54 8.18 12.55
C GLU A 32 11.03 6.94 13.28
N ARG A 33 11.01 6.98 14.61
CA ARG A 33 11.23 5.81 15.45
C ARG A 33 10.26 5.75 16.60
N LEU A 34 9.99 4.54 17.08
CA LEU A 34 9.30 4.34 18.34
C LEU A 34 10.16 4.91 19.49
N LYS A 35 9.55 5.70 20.39
CA LYS A 35 10.25 6.25 21.55
C LYS A 35 10.87 5.13 22.38
N LYS A 36 12.13 5.29 22.78
CA LYS A 36 12.91 4.28 23.50
C LYS A 36 12.21 3.71 24.74
N ALA A 37 11.42 4.53 25.44
CA ALA A 37 10.66 4.13 26.62
C ALA A 37 9.69 2.95 26.36
N TYR A 38 9.26 2.77 25.10
CA TYR A 38 8.29 1.75 24.72
C TYR A 38 8.90 0.52 24.04
N LEU A 39 10.20 0.51 23.71
CA LEU A 39 10.84 -0.64 23.03
C LEU A 39 10.73 -1.94 23.82
N LYS A 40 10.71 -1.86 25.16
CA LYS A 40 10.52 -3.03 26.04
C LYS A 40 9.16 -3.71 25.90
N LYS A 41 8.16 -3.02 25.32
CA LYS A 41 6.81 -3.55 25.07
C LYS A 41 6.72 -4.25 23.70
N VAL A 42 7.73 -4.12 22.84
CA VAL A 42 7.73 -4.68 21.49
C VAL A 42 8.33 -6.08 21.50
N LYS A 43 7.64 -7.02 20.86
CA LYS A 43 8.14 -8.38 20.63
C LYS A 43 8.86 -8.47 19.28
N PHE A 44 10.19 -8.42 19.31
CA PHE A 44 11.01 -8.60 18.12
C PHE A 44 11.15 -10.08 17.75
N ASP A 45 11.16 -10.36 16.46
CA ASP A 45 11.48 -11.68 15.91
C ASP A 45 12.99 -11.97 15.94
N LYS A 46 13.38 -13.14 15.41
CA LYS A 46 14.78 -13.57 15.33
C LYS A 46 15.63 -12.70 14.40
N SER A 47 15.02 -12.05 13.41
CA SER A 47 15.70 -11.10 12.51
C SER A 47 15.95 -9.74 13.18
N GLY A 48 15.33 -9.48 14.35
CA GLY A 48 15.44 -8.22 15.07
C GLY A 48 14.42 -7.17 14.62
N HIS A 49 13.36 -7.59 13.94
CA HIS A 49 12.28 -6.71 13.51
C HIS A 49 10.97 -7.01 14.24
N ALA A 50 10.06 -6.05 14.23
CA ALA A 50 8.70 -6.21 14.68
C ALA A 50 7.77 -5.44 13.74
N VAL A 51 6.57 -5.98 13.50
CA VAL A 51 5.50 -5.26 12.80
C VAL A 51 4.55 -4.71 13.85
N LEU A 52 4.26 -3.42 13.73
CA LEU A 52 3.35 -2.68 14.59
C LEU A 52 2.14 -2.25 13.76
N THR A 53 0.96 -2.27 14.37
CA THR A 53 -0.22 -1.58 13.85
C THR A 53 -0.22 -0.15 14.39
N ARG A 54 -0.23 0.85 13.53
CA ARG A 54 -0.31 2.29 13.86
C ARG A 54 -1.69 2.82 13.52
N GLU A 55 -2.15 3.88 14.19
CA GLU A 55 -3.38 4.59 13.78
C GLU A 55 -3.14 5.37 12.47
N PRO A 56 -4.11 5.42 11.52
CA PRO A 56 -5.41 4.73 11.48
C PRO A 56 -5.35 3.37 10.75
N MET A 57 -4.81 2.35 11.39
CA MET A 57 -4.62 0.98 10.88
C MET A 57 -3.60 0.84 9.75
N GLU A 58 -2.41 1.42 9.95
CA GLU A 58 -1.24 1.22 9.10
C GLU A 58 -0.31 0.18 9.71
N LEU A 59 0.20 -0.78 8.93
CA LEU A 59 1.28 -1.64 9.41
C LEU A 59 2.64 -1.00 9.13
N ALA A 60 3.54 -1.01 10.13
CA ALA A 60 4.91 -0.55 9.97
C ALA A 60 5.90 -1.55 10.60
N ALA A 61 6.99 -1.82 9.91
CA ALA A 61 8.08 -2.63 10.45
C ALA A 61 9.15 -1.75 11.09
N ILE A 62 9.58 -2.10 12.31
CA ILE A 62 10.65 -1.41 13.05
C ILE A 62 11.83 -2.35 13.36
N ASP A 63 13.02 -1.79 13.52
CA ASP A 63 14.19 -2.50 14.05
C ASP A 63 14.30 -2.41 15.59
N ARG A 64 15.32 -3.07 16.17
CA ARG A 64 15.57 -3.07 17.64
C ARG A 64 15.84 -1.69 18.24
N LEU A 65 16.20 -0.70 17.42
CA LEU A 65 16.38 0.69 17.86
C LEU A 65 15.06 1.47 17.78
N GLY A 66 13.99 0.84 17.31
CA GLY A 66 12.68 1.43 17.10
C GLY A 66 12.53 2.13 15.76
N VAL A 67 13.56 2.16 14.91
CA VAL A 67 13.54 2.91 13.65
C VAL A 67 12.60 2.21 12.68
N ILE A 68 11.69 2.96 12.07
CA ILE A 68 10.80 2.44 11.03
C ILE A 68 11.63 2.10 9.79
N LYS A 69 11.65 0.82 9.43
CA LYS A 69 12.31 0.29 8.24
C LYS A 69 11.38 0.25 7.03
N VAL A 70 10.11 -0.07 7.26
CA VAL A 70 9.09 -0.17 6.21
C VAL A 70 7.80 0.47 6.74
N PRO A 71 7.44 1.69 6.30
CA PRO A 71 6.16 2.31 6.63
C PRO A 71 5.06 1.80 5.67
N GLY A 72 3.80 1.92 6.05
CA GLY A 72 2.69 1.73 5.11
C GLY A 72 2.60 0.35 4.47
N ILE A 73 2.88 -0.73 5.21
CA ILE A 73 2.80 -2.10 4.70
C ILE A 73 1.36 -2.40 4.31
N TYR A 74 1.15 -2.83 3.06
CA TYR A 74 -0.15 -3.28 2.57
C TYR A 74 -0.41 -4.71 3.09
N PHE A 75 -1.61 -4.98 3.58
CA PHE A 75 -1.97 -6.25 4.22
C PHE A 75 -3.41 -6.73 3.93
N ALA A 76 -4.10 -6.11 2.96
CA ALA A 76 -5.53 -6.30 2.76
C ALA A 76 -5.90 -7.22 1.56
N GLY A 77 -4.92 -7.74 0.81
CA GLY A 77 -5.16 -8.61 -0.35
C GLY A 77 -4.44 -9.95 -0.25
N ASP A 78 -4.91 -10.94 -1.03
CA ASP A 78 -4.42 -12.33 -1.05
C ASP A 78 -2.92 -12.47 -1.40
N PHE A 79 -2.31 -11.42 -1.95
CA PHE A 79 -0.90 -11.36 -2.34
C PHE A 79 -0.11 -10.25 -1.62
N ASP A 80 -0.66 -9.72 -0.52
CA ASP A 80 0.00 -8.74 0.33
C ASP A 80 0.65 -9.39 1.55
N TYR A 81 1.20 -8.57 2.45
CA TYR A 81 1.76 -9.07 3.69
C TYR A 81 0.69 -9.86 4.49
N GLN A 82 1.00 -11.04 5.03
CA GLN A 82 2.31 -11.71 5.07
C GLN A 82 2.55 -12.74 3.96
N ASP A 83 1.56 -12.96 3.09
CA ASP A 83 1.50 -14.05 2.10
C ASP A 83 1.97 -13.63 0.70
N ALA A 84 2.68 -12.49 0.60
CA ALA A 84 3.15 -11.93 -0.65
C ALA A 84 3.99 -12.92 -1.47
N GLU A 85 3.73 -12.97 -2.79
CA GLU A 85 4.45 -13.86 -3.71
C GLU A 85 5.97 -13.58 -3.66
N ALA A 86 6.76 -14.64 -3.68
CA ALA A 86 8.22 -14.60 -3.56
C ALA A 86 8.74 -13.88 -2.28
N GLY A 87 7.85 -13.60 -1.32
CA GLY A 87 8.16 -12.83 -0.12
C GLY A 87 8.43 -11.35 -0.42
N ILE A 88 7.86 -10.79 -1.50
CA ILE A 88 8.01 -9.38 -1.88
C ILE A 88 6.68 -8.64 -1.66
N GLY A 89 6.58 -7.97 -0.51
CA GLY A 89 5.38 -7.21 -0.12
C GLY A 89 5.39 -5.77 -0.63
N ARG A 90 4.21 -5.17 -0.71
CA ARG A 90 4.03 -3.75 -1.04
C ARG A 90 4.09 -2.87 0.20
N PHE A 91 4.64 -1.68 0.06
CA PHE A 91 4.63 -0.68 1.12
C PHE A 91 4.51 0.74 0.55
N GLY A 92 3.97 1.67 1.33
CA GLY A 92 3.83 3.06 0.91
C GLY A 92 2.78 3.86 1.66
N VAL A 93 3.09 5.14 1.94
CA VAL A 93 2.12 6.12 2.49
C VAL A 93 1.53 6.98 1.38
N GLN A 94 2.39 7.52 0.50
CA GLN A 94 1.99 8.37 -0.64
C GLN A 94 2.40 7.77 -1.98
N ARG A 95 3.58 7.15 -2.01
CA ARG A 95 4.11 6.40 -3.15
C ARG A 95 4.27 4.95 -2.72
N CYS A 96 4.20 4.04 -3.68
CA CYS A 96 4.38 2.63 -3.46
C CYS A 96 5.76 2.14 -3.88
N GLY A 97 6.31 1.23 -3.07
CA GLY A 97 7.48 0.42 -3.35
C GLY A 97 7.29 -1.01 -2.87
N TYR A 98 8.39 -1.77 -2.85
CA TYR A 98 8.40 -3.17 -2.46
C TYR A 98 9.50 -3.48 -1.45
N PHE A 99 9.22 -4.41 -0.54
CA PHE A 99 10.14 -4.85 0.49
C PHE A 99 10.15 -6.37 0.61
N ASN A 100 11.23 -6.93 1.14
CA ASN A 100 11.33 -8.34 1.47
C ASN A 100 10.64 -8.62 2.81
N VAL A 101 9.57 -9.41 2.83
CA VAL A 101 8.72 -9.64 4.02
C VAL A 101 9.43 -10.34 5.17
N LYS A 102 10.55 -11.04 4.90
CA LYS A 102 11.31 -11.77 5.92
C LYS A 102 12.39 -10.93 6.59
N THR A 103 12.96 -9.98 5.85
CA THR A 103 14.12 -9.18 6.29
C THR A 103 13.78 -7.70 6.49
N TYR A 104 12.59 -7.27 6.05
CA TYR A 104 12.14 -5.88 6.04
C TYR A 104 13.11 -4.93 5.29
N GLN A 105 13.87 -5.46 4.35
CA GLN A 105 14.71 -4.68 3.45
C GLN A 105 13.87 -4.16 2.28
N ILE A 106 14.00 -2.87 1.99
CA ILE A 106 13.42 -2.26 0.79
C ILE A 106 14.17 -2.81 -0.43
N VAL A 107 13.44 -3.48 -1.33
CA VAL A 107 14.00 -4.02 -2.59
C VAL A 107 13.71 -3.10 -3.78
N ILE A 108 12.61 -2.36 -3.73
CA ILE A 108 12.25 -1.33 -4.70
C ILE A 108 11.77 -0.11 -3.92
N PRO A 109 12.47 1.04 -4.00
CA PRO A 109 12.07 2.25 -3.28
C PRO A 109 10.65 2.72 -3.64
N ALA A 110 9.97 3.36 -2.68
CA ALA A 110 8.63 3.90 -2.85
C ALA A 110 8.61 5.10 -3.82
N THR A 111 8.58 4.79 -5.11
CA THR A 111 8.76 5.76 -6.20
C THR A 111 7.62 5.73 -7.22
N TYR A 112 6.67 4.80 -7.11
CA TYR A 112 5.52 4.73 -8.00
C TYR A 112 4.28 5.35 -7.37
N ASP A 113 3.40 5.98 -8.16
CA ASP A 113 2.14 6.51 -7.63
C ASP A 113 1.15 5.38 -7.30
N GLN A 114 1.18 4.30 -8.10
CA GLN A 114 0.40 3.08 -7.85
C GLN A 114 1.21 1.84 -8.18
N CYS A 115 0.89 0.75 -7.46
CA CYS A 115 1.50 -0.55 -7.64
C CYS A 115 0.47 -1.67 -7.35
N GLN A 116 0.61 -2.78 -8.06
CA GLN A 116 -0.09 -4.04 -7.79
C GLN A 116 0.86 -5.02 -7.07
N PRO A 117 0.34 -6.00 -6.31
CA PRO A 117 1.20 -6.99 -5.68
C PRO A 117 1.92 -7.83 -6.75
N PHE A 118 3.01 -8.49 -6.36
CA PHE A 118 3.63 -9.48 -7.25
C PHE A 118 2.67 -10.65 -7.46
N HIS A 119 2.46 -11.00 -8.73
CA HIS A 119 1.69 -12.15 -9.14
C HIS A 119 2.28 -12.75 -10.42
N ALA A 120 2.52 -14.06 -10.42
CA ALA A 120 3.16 -14.78 -11.53
C ALA A 120 4.51 -14.16 -11.94
N GLY A 121 5.34 -13.81 -10.95
CA GLY A 121 6.70 -13.31 -11.13
C GLY A 121 6.82 -11.85 -11.55
N GLN A 122 5.72 -11.10 -11.64
CA GLN A 122 5.72 -9.70 -12.04
C GLN A 122 4.79 -8.84 -11.19
N ALA A 123 5.04 -7.55 -11.16
CA ALA A 123 4.13 -6.57 -10.61
C ALA A 123 3.92 -5.40 -11.57
N VAL A 124 2.68 -4.88 -11.62
CA VAL A 124 2.33 -3.73 -12.46
C VAL A 124 2.39 -2.47 -11.63
N VAL A 125 3.11 -1.46 -12.11
CA VAL A 125 3.25 -0.16 -11.46
C VAL A 125 3.03 0.97 -12.45
N CYS A 126 2.78 2.18 -11.95
CA CYS A 126 2.71 3.36 -12.80
C CYS A 126 2.99 4.65 -12.04
N ASN A 127 3.35 5.67 -12.81
CA ASN A 127 3.35 7.07 -12.42
C ASN A 127 2.23 7.80 -13.18
N ASP A 128 1.68 8.85 -12.58
CA ASP A 128 0.61 9.70 -13.14
C ASP A 128 -0.58 8.88 -13.65
N CYS A 129 -1.04 7.95 -12.81
CA CYS A 129 -2.08 6.98 -13.17
C CYS A 129 -3.18 6.89 -12.12
N ILE A 130 -4.32 6.37 -12.55
CA ILE A 130 -5.50 6.13 -11.72
C ILE A 130 -5.71 4.62 -11.58
N ARG A 131 -6.06 4.18 -10.37
CA ARG A 131 -6.58 2.83 -10.14
C ARG A 131 -8.08 2.82 -10.44
N TYR A 132 -8.47 2.08 -11.46
CA TYR A 132 -9.87 1.84 -11.79
C TYR A 132 -10.35 0.53 -11.18
N CYS A 133 -11.30 0.61 -10.27
CA CYS A 133 -12.03 -0.53 -9.76
C CYS A 133 -13.09 -0.95 -10.78
N THR A 134 -13.08 -2.21 -11.18
CA THR A 134 -14.03 -2.77 -12.15
C THR A 134 -15.30 -3.31 -11.49
N GLN A 135 -15.32 -3.33 -10.15
CA GLN A 135 -16.44 -3.71 -9.30
C GLN A 135 -16.64 -2.66 -8.18
N PRO A 136 -17.87 -2.46 -7.67
CA PRO A 136 -18.16 -1.46 -6.64
C PRO A 136 -17.32 -1.61 -5.36
N GLU A 137 -17.00 -2.85 -4.99
CA GLU A 137 -16.24 -3.24 -3.80
C GLU A 137 -14.72 -3.16 -4.03
N CYS A 138 -14.27 -2.86 -5.26
CA CYS A 138 -12.87 -2.77 -5.68
C CYS A 138 -12.02 -4.02 -5.37
N GLN A 139 -12.64 -5.20 -5.38
CA GLN A 139 -11.90 -6.46 -5.30
C GLN A 139 -11.03 -6.69 -6.53
N ASP A 140 -11.49 -6.21 -7.69
CA ASP A 140 -10.73 -6.17 -8.94
C ASP A 140 -10.44 -4.72 -9.35
N SER A 141 -9.20 -4.48 -9.79
CA SER A 141 -8.76 -3.15 -10.22
C SER A 141 -7.67 -3.19 -11.28
N VAL A 142 -7.70 -2.18 -12.15
CA VAL A 142 -6.79 -2.01 -13.28
C VAL A 142 -6.18 -0.61 -13.23
N LEU A 143 -4.88 -0.51 -13.49
CA LEU A 143 -4.20 0.80 -13.59
C LEU A 143 -4.37 1.37 -15.01
N ALA A 144 -4.70 2.66 -15.09
CA ALA A 144 -4.81 3.43 -16.33
C ALA A 144 -4.00 4.73 -16.23
N GLY A 145 -3.27 5.07 -17.28
CA GLY A 145 -2.36 6.21 -17.37
C GLY A 145 -1.41 6.09 -18.56
N GLU A 146 -0.54 7.09 -18.71
CA GLU A 146 0.35 7.22 -19.88
C GLU A 146 1.56 6.28 -19.80
N ARG A 147 2.03 5.95 -18.59
CA ARG A 147 3.22 5.11 -18.38
C ARG A 147 2.99 4.04 -17.32
N ILE A 148 2.63 2.85 -17.78
CA ILE A 148 2.48 1.65 -16.97
C ILE A 148 3.64 0.70 -17.26
N LEU A 149 4.20 0.12 -16.21
CA LEU A 149 5.36 -0.79 -16.26
C LEU A 149 5.00 -2.14 -15.66
N ALA A 150 5.67 -3.18 -16.14
CA ALA A 150 5.67 -4.50 -15.52
C ALA A 150 7.11 -4.77 -15.08
N LEU A 151 7.29 -5.04 -13.80
CA LEU A 151 8.59 -5.23 -13.17
C LEU A 151 8.73 -6.65 -12.65
N ASP A 152 9.94 -7.20 -12.68
CA ASP A 152 10.29 -8.34 -11.82
C ASP A 152 10.73 -7.89 -10.42
N ALA A 153 10.97 -8.86 -9.53
CA ALA A 153 11.37 -8.63 -8.14
C ALA A 153 12.73 -7.88 -7.99
N ASN A 154 13.51 -7.77 -9.07
CA ASN A 154 14.79 -7.05 -9.10
C ASN A 154 14.65 -5.64 -9.71
N ASN A 155 13.41 -5.13 -9.83
CA ASN A 155 13.11 -3.84 -10.45
C ASN A 155 13.45 -3.75 -11.94
N ARG A 156 13.55 -4.88 -12.65
CA ARG A 156 13.78 -4.87 -14.10
C ARG A 156 12.45 -4.78 -14.85
N GLU A 157 12.37 -3.82 -15.77
CA GLU A 157 11.24 -3.73 -16.71
C GLU A 157 11.21 -4.98 -17.60
N LEU A 158 10.11 -5.72 -17.52
CA LEU A 158 9.91 -6.96 -18.27
C LEU A 158 9.46 -6.73 -19.72
N ARG A 159 8.92 -5.54 -20.00
CA ARG A 159 8.45 -5.12 -21.31
C ARG A 159 8.46 -3.60 -21.43
N PRO A 160 8.45 -3.04 -22.66
CA PRO A 160 8.27 -1.62 -22.86
C PRO A 160 7.04 -1.10 -22.14
N ALA A 161 7.14 0.12 -21.60
CA ALA A 161 6.02 0.81 -20.98
C ALA A 161 4.84 0.89 -21.95
N TRP A 162 3.63 0.73 -21.42
CA TRP A 162 2.40 0.86 -22.19
C TRP A 162 1.50 1.90 -21.55
N ARG A 163 0.61 2.46 -22.39
CA ARG A 163 -0.49 3.30 -21.95
C ARG A 163 -1.76 2.47 -21.84
N ARG A 164 -2.65 2.88 -20.96
CA ARG A 164 -4.01 2.35 -20.90
C ARG A 164 -4.95 3.48 -20.52
N SER A 165 -5.94 3.73 -21.35
CA SER A 165 -7.04 4.65 -21.08
C SER A 165 -8.21 3.95 -20.38
N VAL A 166 -9.19 4.73 -19.91
CA VAL A 166 -10.44 4.17 -19.39
C VAL A 166 -11.25 3.50 -20.52
N GLU A 167 -11.15 4.00 -21.75
CA GLU A 167 -11.74 3.41 -22.94
C GLU A 167 -11.15 2.02 -23.25
N ASP A 168 -9.85 1.85 -23.03
CA ASP A 168 -9.19 0.54 -23.17
C ASP A 168 -9.69 -0.46 -22.13
N ILE A 169 -9.92 -0.01 -20.88
CA ILE A 169 -10.56 -0.83 -19.84
C ILE A 169 -11.94 -1.29 -20.32
N CYS A 170 -12.70 -0.37 -20.91
CA CYS A 170 -14.03 -0.66 -21.47
C CYS A 170 -14.02 -1.27 -22.87
N LYS A 171 -12.89 -1.78 -23.36
CA LYS A 171 -12.76 -2.43 -24.67
C LYS A 171 -13.40 -1.63 -25.81
N GLN A 172 -13.29 -0.30 -25.75
CA GLN A 172 -13.86 0.62 -26.74
C GLN A 172 -15.41 0.58 -26.86
N GLN A 173 -16.11 -0.07 -25.92
CA GLN A 173 -17.59 -0.03 -25.84
C GLN A 173 -18.11 1.28 -25.25
N GLY A 174 -17.24 2.02 -24.58
CA GLY A 174 -17.54 3.27 -23.90
C GLY A 174 -17.86 3.10 -22.41
N VAL A 175 -17.69 4.19 -21.67
CA VAL A 175 -17.95 4.27 -20.23
C VAL A 175 -19.44 4.54 -20.01
N LEU A 176 -20.06 3.75 -19.14
CA LEU A 176 -21.44 3.95 -18.68
C LEU A 176 -21.47 4.82 -17.41
N GLU A 177 -20.54 4.58 -16.51
CA GLU A 177 -20.42 5.30 -15.24
C GLU A 177 -18.96 5.36 -14.81
N GLU A 178 -18.56 6.52 -14.29
CA GLU A 178 -17.28 6.72 -13.64
C GLU A 178 -17.51 7.50 -12.35
N ARG A 179 -17.07 6.96 -11.22
CA ARG A 179 -17.33 7.56 -9.90
C ARG A 179 -16.13 7.44 -9.00
N ARG A 180 -15.80 8.52 -8.30
CA ARG A 180 -14.72 8.50 -7.31
C ARG A 180 -15.07 7.64 -6.10
N ILE A 181 -14.20 6.68 -5.78
CA ILE A 181 -14.29 5.89 -4.55
C ILE A 181 -13.48 6.56 -3.44
N ASN A 182 -12.25 6.97 -3.77
CA ASN A 182 -11.36 7.65 -2.84
C ASN A 182 -10.39 8.58 -3.60
N ARG A 183 -9.33 9.07 -2.93
CA ARG A 183 -8.38 10.01 -3.54
C ARG A 183 -7.64 9.43 -4.75
N SER A 184 -7.30 8.14 -4.74
CA SER A 184 -6.46 7.48 -5.73
C SER A 184 -7.18 6.46 -6.62
N SER A 185 -8.46 6.18 -6.34
CA SER A 185 -9.25 5.19 -7.07
C SER A 185 -10.58 5.74 -7.60
N LEU A 186 -10.92 5.31 -8.82
CA LEU A 186 -12.22 5.52 -9.46
C LEU A 186 -12.88 4.16 -9.70
N TYR A 187 -14.20 4.08 -9.58
CA TYR A 187 -15.01 2.98 -10.08
C TYR A 187 -15.34 3.27 -11.55
N VAL A 188 -15.25 2.26 -12.41
CA VAL A 188 -15.73 2.33 -13.78
C VAL A 188 -16.71 1.20 -14.07
N ARG A 189 -17.85 1.56 -14.66
CA ARG A 189 -18.77 0.61 -15.29
C ARG A 189 -18.77 0.86 -16.78
N CYS A 190 -18.48 -0.17 -17.56
CA CYS A 190 -18.47 -0.11 -19.01
C CYS A 190 -19.87 -0.37 -19.59
N LYS A 191 -20.13 0.12 -20.80
CA LYS A 191 -21.34 -0.25 -21.52
C LYS A 191 -21.31 -1.77 -21.82
N PRO A 192 -22.47 -2.47 -21.74
CA PRO A 192 -22.53 -3.89 -22.06
C PRO A 192 -22.02 -4.15 -23.47
N ASP A 193 -21.21 -5.20 -23.64
CA ASP A 193 -20.80 -5.63 -24.97
C ASP A 193 -22.03 -6.18 -25.71
N PRO A 194 -22.41 -5.62 -26.87
CA PRO A 194 -23.56 -6.10 -27.63
C PRO A 194 -23.38 -7.55 -28.11
N ALA A 195 -22.15 -8.06 -28.18
CA ALA A 195 -21.81 -9.44 -28.51
C ALA A 195 -21.70 -10.37 -27.29
N ASP A 196 -21.95 -9.88 -26.06
CA ASP A 196 -21.91 -10.71 -24.85
C ASP A 196 -23.01 -11.80 -24.91
N PRO A 197 -22.65 -13.09 -24.93
CA PRO A 197 -23.61 -14.19 -24.98
C PRO A 197 -24.51 -14.25 -23.73
N PHE A 198 -24.14 -13.59 -22.63
CA PHE A 198 -24.88 -13.57 -21.37
C PHE A 198 -25.77 -12.33 -21.19
N ARG A 199 -25.85 -11.44 -22.18
CA ARG A 199 -26.60 -10.17 -22.11
C ARG A 199 -28.09 -10.31 -21.71
N LYS A 200 -28.72 -11.46 -21.94
CA LYS A 200 -30.14 -11.70 -21.60
C LYS A 200 -30.38 -12.08 -20.13
N LEU A 201 -29.33 -12.25 -19.33
CA LEU A 201 -29.40 -12.73 -17.94
C LEU A 201 -29.02 -11.66 -16.91
N GLN A 202 -28.64 -10.46 -17.36
CA GLN A 202 -28.26 -9.30 -16.55
C GLN A 202 -29.36 -8.23 -16.62
#